data_AF-A0A821EQY3-F1
#
_entry.id   AF-A0A821EQY3-F1
#
_cell.length_a   1.000
_cell.length_b   1.000
_cell.length_c   1.000
_cell.angle_alpha   90.00
_cell.angle_beta   90.00
_cell.angle_gamma   90.00
#
_symmetry.space_group_name_H-M   'P 1'
#
loop_
_entity.id
_entity.type
_entity.pdbx_description
1 polymer ?
#
loop_
_entity_poly.entity_id
_entity_poly.type
_entity_poly.pdbx_seq_one_letter_code
_entity_poly.pdbx_strand_id
1 'polypeptide(L)'
;MECRLVLNNRSRVDIPNDVLLGQLQQQLKYYKFRRVQTKAGKAVFYLFFRKEVETYNALRAAASMNDISLVRYLHPNSIAAPLRRPE
;
A
#
# COMPACT_ATOMS: atom_id res chain seq x y z
N MET A 1 12.49 0.52 -11.46
CA MET A 1 12.36 0.29 -10.00
C MET A 1 10.98 0.77 -9.57
N GLU A 2 10.18 -0.10 -8.93
CA GLU A 2 8.83 0.25 -8.45
C GLU A 2 8.73 -0.14 -6.98
N CYS A 3 8.42 0.84 -6.13
CA CYS A 3 8.14 0.67 -4.72
C CYS A 3 6.65 0.41 -4.52
N ARG A 4 6.28 -0.35 -3.50
CA ARG A 4 4.87 -0.58 -3.18
C ARG A 4 4.59 -0.55 -1.68
N LEU A 5 3.50 0.11 -1.30
CA LEU A 5 2.89 -0.02 0.03
C LEU A 5 1.72 -0.99 -0.04
N VAL A 6 1.64 -1.84 0.96
CA VAL A 6 0.54 -2.77 1.20
C VAL A 6 -0.30 -2.19 2.33
N LEU A 7 -1.56 -1.97 2.05
CA LEU A 7 -2.51 -1.32 2.94
C LEU A 7 -3.64 -2.30 3.27
N ASN A 8 -4.01 -2.42 4.53
CA ASN A 8 -5.12 -3.26 4.99
C ASN A 8 -6.36 -2.41 5.21
N ASN A 9 -7.52 -2.96 4.84
CA ASN A 9 -8.81 -2.38 5.19
C ASN A 9 -9.13 -2.67 6.66
N ARG A 10 -9.10 -1.64 7.51
CA ARG A 10 -9.54 -1.72 8.91
C ARG A 10 -11.03 -1.43 9.08
N SER A 11 -11.68 -0.81 8.08
CA SER A 11 -13.10 -0.49 8.15
C SER A 11 -13.94 -1.73 8.43
N ARG A 12 -15.03 -1.56 9.17
CA ARG A 12 -16.00 -2.65 9.43
C ARG A 12 -16.67 -3.13 8.15
N VAL A 13 -16.75 -2.25 7.16
CA VAL A 13 -17.33 -2.53 5.83
C VAL A 13 -16.25 -2.61 4.77
N ASP A 14 -16.56 -3.24 3.64
CA ASP A 14 -15.64 -3.25 2.52
C ASP A 14 -15.65 -1.87 1.84
N ILE A 15 -14.47 -1.27 1.66
CA ILE A 15 -14.36 0.06 1.05
C ILE A 15 -14.36 -0.13 -0.48
N PRO A 16 -15.31 0.46 -1.21
CA PRO A 16 -15.35 0.35 -2.66
C PRO A 16 -14.17 1.11 -3.30
N ASN A 17 -13.78 0.68 -4.50
CA ASN A 17 -12.66 1.29 -5.22
C ASN A 17 -12.87 2.79 -5.46
N ASP A 18 -14.10 3.23 -5.72
CA ASP A 18 -14.38 4.64 -6.06
C ASP A 18 -14.14 5.59 -4.89
N VAL A 19 -14.50 5.18 -3.67
CA VAL A 19 -14.25 5.97 -2.44
C VAL A 19 -12.75 6.08 -2.19
N LEU A 20 -12.05 4.95 -2.34
CA LEU A 20 -10.60 4.87 -2.16
C LEU A 20 -9.85 5.68 -3.20
N LEU A 21 -10.25 5.58 -4.47
CA LEU A 21 -9.71 6.38 -5.56
C LEU A 21 -10.01 7.86 -5.33
N GLY A 22 -11.22 8.25 -4.93
CA GLY A 22 -11.56 9.64 -4.66
C GLY A 22 -10.69 10.27 -3.55
N GLN A 23 -10.50 9.55 -2.44
CA GLN A 23 -9.68 10.03 -1.31
C GLN A 23 -8.19 10.05 -1.65
N LEU A 24 -7.68 9.04 -2.35
CA LEU A 24 -6.26 8.96 -2.72
C LEU A 24 -5.89 9.84 -3.91
N GLN A 25 -6.75 9.99 -4.92
CA GLN A 25 -6.43 10.69 -6.17
C GLN A 25 -6.15 12.18 -5.95
N GLN A 26 -6.77 12.79 -4.94
CA GLN A 26 -6.47 14.17 -4.55
C GLN A 26 -5.01 14.33 -4.06
N GLN A 27 -4.45 13.34 -3.38
CA GLN A 27 -3.11 13.41 -2.81
C GLN A 27 -2.05 12.68 -3.65
N LEU A 28 -2.45 11.71 -4.46
CA LEU A 28 -1.57 10.72 -5.09
C LEU A 28 -1.87 10.55 -6.59
N LYS A 29 -2.07 11.65 -7.32
CA LYS A 29 -2.38 11.69 -8.77
C LYS A 29 -1.44 10.85 -9.66
N TYR A 30 -0.21 10.59 -9.21
CA TYR A 30 0.82 9.87 -9.97
C TYR A 30 1.05 8.42 -9.53
N TYR A 31 0.27 7.93 -8.57
CA TYR A 31 0.44 6.61 -7.97
C TYR A 31 -0.54 5.62 -8.59
N LYS A 32 -0.12 4.35 -8.69
CA LYS A 32 -1.03 3.29 -9.16
C LYS A 32 -1.63 2.59 -7.96
N PHE A 33 -2.95 2.45 -7.95
CA PHE A 33 -3.67 1.76 -6.90
C PHE A 33 -4.26 0.44 -7.42
N ARG A 34 -4.14 -0.63 -6.62
CA ARG A 34 -4.73 -1.93 -6.94
C ARG A 34 -5.34 -2.55 -5.70
N ARG A 35 -6.65 -2.74 -5.73
CA ARG A 35 -7.37 -3.57 -4.75
C ARG A 35 -7.24 -5.03 -5.12
N VAL A 36 -6.94 -5.87 -4.13
CA VAL A 36 -6.85 -7.32 -4.28
C VAL A 36 -7.69 -7.94 -3.19
N GLN A 37 -8.71 -8.71 -3.57
CA GLN A 37 -9.48 -9.51 -2.62
C GLN A 37 -8.59 -10.63 -2.08
N THR A 38 -8.65 -10.85 -0.77
CA THR A 38 -7.93 -11.95 -0.13
C THR A 38 -8.86 -13.14 0.03
N LYS A 39 -8.33 -14.37 -0.08
CA LYS A 39 -9.12 -15.60 0.07
C LYS A 39 -9.73 -15.80 1.46
N ALA A 40 -9.21 -15.07 2.46
CA ALA A 40 -9.51 -15.27 3.87
C ALA A 40 -10.19 -14.05 4.55
N GLY A 41 -10.54 -12.99 3.80
CA GLY A 41 -11.18 -11.83 4.42
C GLY A 41 -11.19 -10.55 3.60
N LYS A 42 -11.06 -9.41 4.29
CA LYS A 42 -11.16 -8.06 3.73
C LYS A 42 -10.12 -7.83 2.62
N ALA A 43 -10.46 -6.92 1.70
CA ALA A 43 -9.56 -6.55 0.61
C ALA A 43 -8.26 -5.90 1.14
N VAL A 44 -7.16 -6.21 0.47
CA VAL A 44 -5.87 -5.55 0.67
C VAL A 44 -5.62 -4.63 -0.51
N PHE A 45 -5.03 -3.48 -0.25
CA PHE A 45 -4.73 -2.51 -1.27
C PHE A 45 -3.23 -2.34 -1.48
N TYR A 46 -2.84 -2.22 -2.74
CA TYR A 46 -1.48 -1.98 -3.15
C TYR A 46 -1.38 -0.60 -3.77
N LEU A 47 -0.45 0.19 -3.26
CA LEU A 47 -0.12 1.50 -3.77
C LEU A 47 1.31 1.47 -4.32
N PHE A 48 1.45 1.65 -5.64
CA PHE A 48 2.72 1.58 -6.35
C PHE A 48 3.21 2.97 -6.75
N PHE A 49 4.51 3.18 -6.62
CA PHE A 49 5.19 4.43 -6.98
C PHE A 49 6.63 4.18 -7.40
N ARG A 50 7.25 5.20 -8.01
CA ARG A 50 8.51 5.01 -8.76
C ARG A 50 9.73 5.53 -8.01
N LYS A 51 9.58 6.51 -7.11
CA LYS A 51 10.69 7.13 -6.39
C LYS A 51 10.59 6.89 -4.89
N GLU A 52 11.70 6.62 -4.23
CA GLU A 52 11.70 6.42 -2.77
C GLU A 52 11.23 7.68 -2.02
N VAL A 53 11.54 8.87 -2.54
CA VAL A 53 11.05 10.15 -1.99
C VAL A 53 9.52 10.29 -1.99
N GLU A 54 8.83 9.50 -2.82
CA GLU A 54 7.36 9.43 -2.86
C GLU A 54 6.77 8.60 -1.71
N THR A 55 7.60 7.79 -1.02
CA THR A 55 7.17 6.94 0.10
C THR A 55 6.55 7.78 1.21
N TYR A 56 7.13 8.94 1.53
CA TYR A 56 6.61 9.81 2.58
C TYR A 56 5.20 10.32 2.25
N ASN A 57 4.98 10.78 1.01
CA ASN A 57 3.67 11.25 0.56
C ASN A 57 2.64 10.12 0.52
N ALA A 58 3.07 8.94 0.05
CA ALA A 58 2.25 7.74 0.03
C ALA A 58 1.83 7.28 1.43
N LEU A 59 2.74 7.32 2.40
CA LEU A 59 2.47 7.04 3.81
C LEU A 59 1.56 8.08 4.44
N ARG A 60 1.78 9.37 4.15
CA ARG A 60 0.94 10.47 4.64
C ARG A 60 -0.49 10.34 4.13
N ALA A 61 -0.66 10.04 2.84
CA ALA A 61 -1.98 9.79 2.26
C ALA A 61 -2.65 8.56 2.88
N ALA A 62 -1.91 7.45 3.05
CA ALA A 62 -2.41 6.28 3.75
C ALA A 62 -2.84 6.59 5.20
N ALA A 63 -2.06 7.39 5.93
CA ALA A 63 -2.34 7.79 7.31
C ALA A 63 -3.54 8.75 7.43
N SER A 64 -3.82 9.55 6.40
CA SER A 64 -5.02 10.41 6.36
C SER A 64 -6.33 9.63 6.27
N MET A 65 -6.27 8.34 5.92
CA MET A 65 -7.43 7.46 5.87
C MET A 65 -7.55 6.68 7.17
N ASN A 66 -8.48 7.09 8.05
CA ASN A 66 -8.74 6.43 9.33
C ASN A 66 -9.06 4.94 9.20
N ASP A 67 -9.68 4.55 8.10
CA ASP A 67 -10.15 3.20 7.82
C ASP A 67 -9.09 2.28 7.19
N ILE A 68 -7.88 2.79 6.93
CA ILE A 68 -6.82 2.06 6.24
C ILE A 68 -5.56 2.04 7.12
N SER A 69 -4.83 0.94 7.09
CA SER A 69 -3.56 0.85 7.80
C SER A 69 -2.45 0.30 6.94
N LEU A 70 -1.26 0.85 7.13
CA LEU A 70 -0.07 0.29 6.51
C LEU A 70 0.22 -1.09 7.11
N VAL A 71 0.36 -2.08 6.23
CA VAL A 71 0.81 -3.42 6.58
C VAL A 71 2.31 -3.54 6.36
N ARG A 72 2.76 -3.13 5.17
CA ARG A 72 4.12 -3.39 4.73
C ARG A 72 4.53 -2.43 3.64
N TYR A 73 5.80 -2.03 3.68
CA TYR A 73 6.47 -1.34 2.58
C TYR A 73 7.44 -2.31 1.90
N LEU A 74 7.47 -2.26 0.57
CA LEU A 74 8.32 -3.09 -0.27
C LEU A 74 9.09 -2.19 -1.23
N HIS A 75 10.38 -2.05 -0.92
CA HIS A 75 11.33 -1.35 -1.77
C HIS A 75 11.98 -2.34 -2.75
N PRO A 76 12.16 -2.00 -4.04
CA PRO A 76 12.72 -2.88 -5.06
C PRO A 76 14.15 -3.35 -4.76
N ASN A 77 14.90 -2.66 -3.89
CA ASN A 77 16.23 -3.09 -3.46
C ASN A 77 16.24 -4.12 -2.32
N SER A 78 15.07 -4.56 -1.83
CA SER A 78 14.97 -5.53 -0.73
C SER A 78 14.73 -6.98 -1.21
N ILE A 79 15.37 -7.34 -2.32
CA ILE A 79 15.66 -8.71 -2.74
C ILE A 79 17.21 -8.73 -2.84
N ALA A 80 18.02 -9.24 -1.93
CA ALA A 80 17.86 -10.31 -0.97
C ALA A 80 18.73 -10.05 0.28
N ALA A 81 18.22 -10.34 1.47
CA ALA A 81 19.06 -11.05 2.42
C ALA A 81 18.72 -12.53 2.22
N PRO A 82 19.59 -13.37 1.64
CA PRO A 82 19.47 -14.79 1.91
C PRO A 82 19.59 -14.92 3.43
N LEU A 83 18.64 -15.64 4.04
CA LEU A 83 18.80 -16.14 5.39
C LEU A 83 20.09 -16.99 5.39
N ARG A 84 21.24 -16.39 5.72
CA ARG A 84 22.38 -17.16 6.22
C ARG A 84 21.92 -17.75 7.54
N ARG A 85 21.47 -19.01 7.51
CA ARG A 85 21.56 -19.83 8.72
C ARG A 85 23.06 -20.01 9.00
N PRO A 86 23.53 -19.74 10.21
CA PRO A 86 24.81 -20.28 10.65
C PRO A 86 24.56 -21.73 11.09
N GLU A 87 25.00 -22.68 10.29
CA GLU A 87 25.30 -24.06 10.72
C GLU A 87 26.61 -24.50 10.06
#